data_AF-A0A3D4CV23-F1
#
_entry.id   AF-A0A3D4CV23-F1
#
_cell.length_a   1.000
_cell.length_b   1.000
_cell.length_c   1.000
_cell.angle_alpha   90.00
_cell.angle_beta   90.00
_cell.angle_gamma   90.00
#
_symmetry.space_group_name_H-M   'P 1'
#
loop_
_entity.id
_entity.type
_entity.pdbx_description
1 polymer ?
#
loop_
_entity_poly.entity_id
_entity_poly.type
_entity_poly.pdbx_seq_one_letter_code
_entity_poly.pdbx_strand_id
1 'polypeptide(L)'
;GSREKRLAIRRLLSRHGSLLIEPWLDRIRDFSMHYDMTSRGLVRRGLVVLENTRRGQFRRALVTNRFTDTLEKSLRRALFEGASPRGHLVDFQEAVLEPGLNALLREHDFIGPIGVDSFFYRDLSGSVRWKPVVEMNPRYTMGRVALEVSRFGNLKKPLSLTIAPVDRRPADSMPLTPIDQETKWGAFLGSSLAE
;
A
#
# COMPACT_ATOMS: atom_id res chain seq x y z
N GLY A 1 24.75 -3.17 -19.45
CA GLY A 1 26.00 -3.93 -19.11
C GLY A 1 26.46 -3.69 -17.68
N SER A 2 27.48 -4.43 -17.21
CA SER A 2 28.04 -4.32 -15.83
C SER A 2 28.46 -2.89 -15.45
N ARG A 3 29.02 -2.13 -16.40
CA ARG A 3 29.43 -0.73 -16.22
C ARG A 3 28.26 0.21 -15.91
N GLU A 4 27.15 0.07 -16.63
CA GLU A 4 25.94 0.89 -16.41
C GLU A 4 25.31 0.62 -15.04
N LYS A 5 25.26 -0.65 -14.62
CA LYS A 5 24.77 -1.03 -13.28
C LYS A 5 25.62 -0.38 -12.19
N ARG A 6 26.95 -0.41 -12.33
CA ARG A 6 27.88 0.26 -11.39
C ARG A 6 27.68 1.78 -11.34
N LEU A 7 27.48 2.43 -12.49
CA LEU A 7 27.18 3.86 -12.56
C LEU A 7 25.85 4.21 -11.89
N ALA A 8 24.82 3.39 -12.10
CA ALA A 8 23.52 3.56 -11.44
C ALA A 8 23.64 3.42 -9.91
N ILE A 9 24.34 2.38 -9.44
CA ILE A 9 24.61 2.15 -8.01
C ILE A 9 25.35 3.35 -7.40
N ARG A 10 26.42 3.82 -8.03
CA ARG A 10 27.17 5.00 -7.55
C ARG A 10 26.28 6.23 -7.47
N ARG A 11 25.46 6.48 -8.49
CA ARG A 11 24.52 7.61 -8.51
C ARG A 11 23.51 7.53 -7.36
N LEU A 12 22.96 6.34 -7.12
CA LEU A 12 22.01 6.14 -6.03
C LEU A 12 22.67 6.32 -4.65
N LEU A 13 23.88 5.77 -4.44
CA LEU A 13 24.64 5.98 -3.20
C LEU A 13 24.98 7.45 -2.98
N SER A 14 25.44 8.16 -4.01
CA SER A 14 25.74 9.59 -3.90
C SER A 14 24.51 10.43 -3.57
N ARG A 15 23.31 10.00 -3.99
CA ARG A 15 22.06 10.73 -3.73
C ARG A 15 21.41 10.39 -2.39
N HIS A 16 21.44 9.11 -2.02
CA HIS A 16 20.65 8.58 -0.90
C HIS A 16 21.49 8.12 0.30
N GLY A 17 22.82 8.13 0.18
CA GLY A 17 23.77 7.75 1.23
C GLY A 17 23.93 6.23 1.43
N SER A 18 22.87 5.45 1.23
CA SER A 18 22.88 4.00 1.40
C SER A 18 22.01 3.31 0.35
N LEU A 19 22.16 1.98 0.25
CA LEU A 19 21.36 1.13 -0.62
C LEU A 19 20.89 -0.11 0.14
N LEU A 20 19.60 -0.39 0.05
CA LEU A 20 19.03 -1.67 0.43
C LEU A 20 19.00 -2.58 -0.81
N ILE A 21 19.55 -3.78 -0.70
CA ILE A 21 19.54 -4.78 -1.76
C ILE A 21 18.70 -5.96 -1.26
N GLU A 22 17.58 -6.22 -1.93
CA GLU A 22 16.70 -7.34 -1.64
C GLU A 22 16.56 -8.27 -2.86
N PRO A 23 16.21 -9.55 -2.66
CA PRO A 23 15.82 -10.42 -3.76
C PRO A 23 14.67 -9.84 -4.59
N TRP A 24 14.74 -10.03 -5.91
CA TRP A 24 13.63 -9.69 -6.79
C TRP A 24 12.52 -10.74 -6.64
N LEU A 25 11.37 -10.34 -6.10
CA LEU A 25 10.23 -11.22 -5.88
C LEU A 25 9.15 -11.02 -6.94
N ASP A 26 8.54 -12.11 -7.40
CA ASP A 26 7.42 -12.08 -8.36
C ASP A 26 6.14 -11.61 -7.67
N ARG A 27 5.93 -10.29 -7.62
CA ARG A 27 4.80 -9.65 -6.93
C ARG A 27 3.45 -10.00 -7.58
N ILE A 28 2.50 -10.43 -6.76
CA ILE A 28 1.13 -10.78 -7.16
C ILE A 28 0.16 -9.65 -6.81
N ARG A 29 0.22 -9.14 -5.57
CA ARG A 29 -0.67 -8.08 -5.09
C ARG A 29 -0.05 -7.30 -3.95
N ASP A 30 -0.11 -5.99 -4.05
CA ASP A 30 0.34 -5.07 -3.01
C ASP A 30 -0.84 -4.60 -2.13
N PHE A 31 -0.56 -4.32 -0.87
CA PHE A 31 -1.48 -3.62 0.02
C PHE A 31 -0.70 -2.87 1.10
N SER A 32 -1.38 -1.99 1.82
CA SER A 32 -0.79 -1.23 2.93
C SER A 32 -1.64 -1.31 4.19
N MET A 33 -0.97 -1.38 5.33
CA MET A 33 -1.55 -1.30 6.67
C MET A 33 -1.40 0.13 7.17
N HIS A 34 -2.50 0.75 7.58
CA HIS A 34 -2.51 2.15 8.00
C HIS A 34 -2.77 2.30 9.49
N TYR A 35 -2.01 3.21 10.10
CA TYR A 35 -2.13 3.58 11.51
C TYR A 35 -2.01 5.10 11.68
N ASP A 36 -2.46 5.59 12.84
CA ASP A 36 -2.04 6.88 13.39
C ASP A 36 -1.27 6.67 14.67
N MET A 37 -0.12 7.32 14.79
CA MET A 37 0.49 7.54 16.09
C MET A 37 -0.11 8.79 16.72
N THR A 38 -0.74 8.63 17.88
CA THR A 38 -1.34 9.71 18.66
C THR A 38 -0.60 9.87 19.99
N SER A 39 -0.90 10.93 20.74
CA SER A 39 -0.36 11.11 22.10
C SER A 39 -0.74 9.98 23.07
N ARG A 40 -1.79 9.19 22.75
CA ARG A 40 -2.22 8.03 23.54
C ARG A 40 -1.64 6.70 23.04
N GLY A 41 -0.96 6.71 21.89
CA GLY A 41 -0.40 5.52 21.26
C GLY A 41 -0.90 5.28 19.84
N LEU A 42 -0.47 4.14 19.29
CA LEU A 42 -0.76 3.71 17.92
C LEU A 42 -2.22 3.27 17.77
N VAL A 43 -2.88 3.72 16.71
CA VAL A 43 -4.27 3.40 16.39
C VAL A 43 -4.37 2.85 14.98
N ARG A 44 -4.85 1.61 14.83
CA ARG A 44 -5.11 0.99 13.53
C ARG A 44 -6.24 1.73 12.80
N ARG A 45 -6.04 1.96 11.49
CA ARG A 45 -7.01 2.67 10.63
C ARG A 45 -7.61 1.79 9.56
N GLY A 46 -6.85 0.85 9.02
CA GLY A 46 -7.37 -0.09 8.04
C GLY A 46 -6.33 -0.59 7.06
N LEU A 47 -6.81 -1.28 6.04
CA LEU A 47 -6.03 -1.91 4.99
C LEU A 47 -6.47 -1.35 3.64
N VAL A 48 -5.51 -1.14 2.74
CA VAL A 48 -5.79 -0.62 1.40
C VAL A 48 -5.05 -1.46 0.38
N VAL A 49 -5.79 -2.01 -0.59
CA VAL A 49 -5.19 -2.74 -1.72
C VAL A 49 -4.56 -1.73 -2.67
N LEU A 50 -3.33 -1.99 -3.09
CA LEU A 50 -2.56 -1.11 -3.97
C LEU A 50 -2.38 -1.78 -5.32
N GLU A 51 -2.48 -0.97 -6.38
CA GLU A 51 -2.13 -1.39 -7.73
C GLU A 51 -1.01 -0.51 -8.24
N ASN A 52 0.05 -1.20 -8.66
CA ASN A 52 1.25 -0.59 -9.18
C ASN A 52 1.46 -1.02 -10.63
N THR A 53 2.16 -0.20 -11.43
CA THR A 53 2.64 -0.64 -12.74
C THR A 53 3.67 -1.75 -12.57
N ARG A 54 4.00 -2.46 -13.66
CA ARG A 54 5.14 -3.41 -13.70
C ARG A 54 6.49 -2.77 -13.32
N ARG A 55 6.59 -1.44 -13.39
CA ARG A 55 7.78 -0.66 -12.97
C ARG A 55 7.68 -0.17 -11.52
N GLY A 56 6.66 -0.57 -10.77
CA GLY A 56 6.45 -0.20 -9.36
C GLY A 56 5.83 1.18 -9.14
N GLN A 57 5.31 1.84 -10.18
CA GLN A 57 4.66 3.15 -10.02
C GLN A 57 3.23 2.98 -9.52
N PHE A 58 2.85 3.71 -8.47
CA PHE A 58 1.48 3.74 -7.96
C PHE A 58 0.47 4.12 -9.05
N ARG A 59 -0.63 3.37 -9.13
CA ARG A 59 -1.77 3.67 -10.01
C ARG A 59 -3.07 3.84 -9.25
N ARG A 60 -3.37 2.95 -8.31
CA ARG A 60 -4.67 2.91 -7.65
C ARG A 60 -4.53 2.44 -6.21
N ALA A 61 -5.28 3.09 -5.33
CA ALA A 61 -5.57 2.65 -3.98
C ALA A 61 -7.04 2.24 -3.93
N LEU A 62 -7.33 1.06 -3.40
CA LEU A 62 -8.65 0.48 -3.37
C LEU A 62 -9.03 0.11 -1.93
N VAL A 63 -10.15 0.67 -1.48
CA VAL A 63 -10.72 0.46 -0.15
C VAL A 63 -12.03 -0.28 -0.31
N THR A 64 -12.15 -1.43 0.33
CA THR A 64 -13.33 -2.32 0.26
C THR A 64 -13.96 -2.45 1.65
N ASN A 65 -15.20 -2.97 1.70
CA ASN A 65 -15.87 -3.22 2.97
C ASN A 65 -15.12 -4.26 3.82
N ARG A 66 -14.69 -5.37 3.21
CA ARG A 66 -13.69 -6.28 3.80
C ARG A 66 -12.47 -6.29 2.92
N PHE A 67 -11.29 -6.16 3.52
CA PHE A 67 -10.00 -6.20 2.81
C PHE A 67 -9.87 -7.41 1.86
N THR A 68 -10.43 -8.55 2.26
CA THR A 68 -10.36 -9.79 1.49
C THR A 68 -11.27 -9.80 0.27
N ASP A 69 -12.25 -8.89 0.14
CA ASP A 69 -13.29 -8.94 -0.91
C ASP A 69 -12.69 -9.00 -2.32
N THR A 70 -11.61 -8.27 -2.56
CA THR A 70 -10.93 -8.21 -3.87
C THR A 70 -9.68 -9.09 -3.97
N LEU A 71 -9.40 -9.89 -2.93
CA LEU A 71 -8.30 -10.85 -2.95
C LEU A 71 -8.74 -12.17 -3.57
N GLU A 72 -7.90 -12.71 -4.45
CA GLU A 72 -8.07 -14.05 -5.02
C GLU A 72 -8.00 -15.14 -3.93
N LYS A 73 -8.61 -16.30 -4.20
CA LYS A 73 -8.67 -17.43 -3.25
C LYS A 73 -7.30 -17.88 -2.75
N SER A 74 -6.29 -17.87 -3.63
CA SER A 74 -4.90 -18.22 -3.30
C SER A 74 -4.29 -17.26 -2.27
N LEU A 75 -4.53 -15.94 -2.42
CA LEU A 75 -4.05 -14.93 -1.49
C LEU A 75 -4.78 -15.02 -0.14
N ARG A 76 -6.09 -15.25 -0.16
CA ARG A 76 -6.85 -15.51 1.07
C ARG A 76 -6.29 -16.73 1.79
N ARG A 77 -6.04 -17.83 1.08
CA ARG A 77 -5.42 -19.03 1.67
C ARG A 77 -4.07 -18.71 2.33
N ALA A 78 -3.21 -17.94 1.66
CA ALA A 78 -1.92 -17.53 2.23
C ALA A 78 -2.04 -16.73 3.54
N LEU A 79 -3.19 -16.07 3.80
CA LEU A 79 -3.46 -15.35 5.03
C LEU A 79 -4.11 -16.20 6.14
N PHE A 80 -4.73 -17.33 5.83
CA PHE A 80 -5.57 -18.06 6.79
C PHE A 80 -5.19 -19.54 6.97
N GLU A 81 -4.54 -20.18 6.01
CA GLU A 81 -4.18 -21.60 6.10
C GLU A 81 -3.14 -21.81 7.20
N GLY A 82 -3.48 -22.65 8.18
CA GLY A 82 -2.64 -22.90 9.36
C GLY A 82 -2.55 -21.73 10.34
N ALA A 83 -3.38 -20.70 10.20
CA ALA A 83 -3.41 -19.53 11.09
C ALA A 83 -4.36 -19.71 12.28
N SER A 84 -4.37 -18.74 13.20
CA SER A 84 -5.45 -18.60 14.17
C SER A 84 -6.79 -18.29 13.46
N PRO A 85 -7.95 -18.35 14.15
CA PRO A 85 -9.22 -17.92 13.59
C PRO A 85 -9.23 -16.47 13.06
N ARG A 86 -8.28 -15.61 13.49
CA ARG A 86 -8.14 -14.23 13.04
C ARG A 86 -7.27 -14.10 11.78
N GLY A 87 -6.45 -15.10 11.47
CA GLY A 87 -5.55 -15.13 10.31
C GLY A 87 -4.16 -14.53 10.58
N HIS A 88 -3.17 -14.97 9.79
CA HIS A 88 -1.76 -14.58 9.88
C HIS A 88 -1.56 -13.07 9.87
N LEU A 89 -2.38 -12.33 9.12
CA LEU A 89 -2.30 -10.86 9.05
C LEU A 89 -2.59 -10.22 10.42
N VAL A 90 -3.71 -10.60 11.05
CA VAL A 90 -4.11 -10.04 12.34
C VAL A 90 -3.14 -10.48 13.44
N ASP A 91 -2.76 -11.77 13.43
CA ASP A 91 -1.79 -12.32 14.37
C ASP A 91 -0.46 -11.56 14.31
N PHE A 92 0.06 -11.32 13.10
CA PHE A 92 1.29 -10.53 12.90
C PHE A 92 1.12 -9.05 13.32
N GLN A 93 -0.02 -8.43 12.99
CA GLN A 93 -0.29 -7.05 13.38
C GLN A 93 -0.23 -6.89 14.90
N GLU A 94 -0.97 -7.73 15.62
CA GLU A 94 -1.13 -7.62 17.08
C GLU A 94 0.13 -8.07 17.84
N ALA A 95 0.78 -9.16 17.40
CA ALA A 95 1.91 -9.73 18.12
C ALA A 95 3.26 -9.09 17.80
N VAL A 96 3.43 -8.52 16.60
CA VAL A 96 4.74 -8.07 16.11
C VAL A 96 4.72 -6.62 15.66
N LEU A 97 3.88 -6.28 14.68
CA LEU A 97 3.95 -4.98 14.01
C LEU A 97 3.54 -3.84 14.93
N GLU A 98 2.38 -3.91 15.58
CA GLU A 98 1.86 -2.82 16.40
C GLU A 98 2.73 -2.51 17.63
N PRO A 99 3.23 -3.50 18.40
CA PRO A 99 4.16 -3.23 19.50
C PRO A 99 5.46 -2.59 19.03
N GLY A 100 6.09 -3.16 17.99
CA GLY A 100 7.35 -2.66 17.45
C GLY A 100 7.22 -1.27 16.84
N LEU A 101 6.15 -1.03 16.07
CA LEU A 101 5.87 0.26 15.45
C LEU A 101 5.55 1.32 16.51
N ASN A 102 4.77 0.99 17.53
CA ASN A 102 4.49 1.92 18.64
C ASN A 102 5.77 2.28 19.41
N ALA A 103 6.65 1.32 19.69
CA ALA A 103 7.93 1.59 20.36
C ALA A 103 8.81 2.51 19.51
N LEU A 104 9.01 2.17 18.23
CA LEU A 104 9.84 2.95 17.30
C LEU A 104 9.35 4.39 17.15
N LEU A 105 8.04 4.59 16.96
CA LEU A 105 7.49 5.93 16.75
C LEU A 105 7.53 6.78 18.03
N ARG A 106 7.40 6.17 19.22
CA ARG A 106 7.60 6.87 20.50
C ARG A 106 9.05 7.28 20.71
N GLU A 107 10.00 6.41 20.39
CA GLU A 107 11.44 6.72 20.49
C GLU A 107 11.82 7.96 19.65
N HIS A 108 11.10 8.19 18.56
CA HIS A 108 11.32 9.33 17.66
C HIS A 108 10.31 10.47 17.82
N ASP A 109 9.52 10.51 18.90
CA ASP A 109 8.49 11.54 19.17
C ASP A 109 7.54 11.80 17.99
N PHE A 110 7.29 10.78 17.17
CA PHE A 110 6.48 10.93 15.97
C PHE A 110 4.98 10.90 16.29
N ILE A 111 4.25 11.91 15.84
CA ILE A 111 2.78 11.98 15.89
C ILE A 111 2.26 12.21 14.48
N GLY A 112 1.39 11.33 14.01
CA GLY A 112 0.82 11.43 12.67
C GLY A 112 0.52 10.09 12.00
N PRO A 113 0.12 10.13 10.72
CA PRO A 113 -0.20 8.94 9.96
C PRO A 113 1.06 8.15 9.58
N ILE A 114 0.92 6.83 9.57
CA ILE A 114 1.93 5.93 9.03
C ILE A 114 1.27 4.82 8.19
N GLY A 115 1.82 4.61 6.99
CA GLY A 115 1.51 3.45 6.14
C GLY A 115 2.65 2.45 6.17
N VAL A 116 2.33 1.17 6.26
CA VAL A 116 3.29 0.06 6.17
C VAL A 116 2.92 -0.78 4.97
N ASP A 117 3.81 -0.82 3.98
CA ASP A 117 3.55 -1.52 2.73
C ASP A 117 3.89 -3.00 2.85
N SER A 118 3.07 -3.82 2.18
CA SER A 118 3.13 -5.27 2.18
C SER A 118 2.73 -5.81 0.81
N PHE A 119 3.19 -7.01 0.46
CA PHE A 119 2.72 -7.68 -0.75
C PHE A 119 2.72 -9.20 -0.66
N PHE A 120 1.93 -9.80 -1.54
CA PHE A 120 2.01 -11.21 -1.87
C PHE A 120 2.95 -11.40 -3.06
N TYR A 121 3.71 -12.50 -3.04
CA TYR A 121 4.60 -12.87 -4.13
C TYR A 121 4.57 -14.37 -4.37
N ARG A 122 5.04 -14.79 -5.54
CA ARG A 122 5.30 -16.18 -5.86
C ARG A 122 6.75 -16.50 -5.54
N ASP A 123 6.98 -17.53 -4.72
CA ASP A 123 8.33 -18.03 -4.46
C ASP A 123 8.84 -18.92 -5.61
N LEU A 124 10.09 -19.37 -5.51
CA LEU A 124 10.73 -20.21 -6.53
C LEU A 124 10.03 -21.58 -6.72
N SER A 125 9.23 -22.05 -5.76
CA SER A 125 8.43 -23.27 -5.87
C SER A 125 7.08 -23.04 -6.56
N GLY A 126 6.76 -21.79 -6.90
CA GLY A 126 5.46 -21.41 -7.43
C GLY A 126 4.41 -21.13 -6.34
N SER A 127 4.76 -21.24 -5.06
CA SER A 127 3.84 -21.06 -3.93
C SER A 127 3.62 -19.58 -3.63
N VAL A 128 2.39 -19.23 -3.24
CA VAL A 128 2.07 -17.87 -2.79
C VAL A 128 2.64 -17.67 -1.38
N ARG A 129 3.41 -16.59 -1.22
CA ARG A 129 3.98 -16.15 0.05
C ARG A 129 3.56 -14.71 0.31
N TRP A 130 3.61 -14.33 1.58
CA TRP A 130 3.30 -12.99 2.05
C TRP A 130 4.55 -12.35 2.64
N LYS A 131 4.95 -11.17 2.14
CA LYS A 131 5.99 -10.33 2.73
C LYS A 131 5.31 -9.26 3.59
N PRO A 132 5.35 -9.37 4.93
CA PRO A 132 4.52 -8.57 5.81
C PRO A 132 4.94 -7.09 5.89
N VAL A 133 6.23 -6.79 5.77
CA VAL A 133 6.76 -5.41 5.81
C VAL A 133 7.76 -5.21 4.68
N VAL A 134 7.59 -4.12 3.93
CA VAL A 134 8.43 -3.71 2.80
C VAL A 134 9.05 -2.35 3.08
N GLU A 135 8.20 -1.35 3.30
CA GLU A 135 8.60 0.01 3.64
C GLU A 135 7.59 0.64 4.61
N MET A 136 8.04 1.68 5.30
CA MET A 136 7.20 2.51 6.17
C MET A 136 7.17 3.93 5.64
N ASN A 137 5.98 4.53 5.62
CA ASN A 137 5.72 5.87 5.13
C ASN A 137 5.06 6.71 6.23
N PRO A 138 5.83 7.45 7.07
CA PRO A 138 5.33 8.29 8.16
C PRO A 138 4.73 9.61 7.64
N ARG A 139 3.71 9.50 6.78
CA ARG A 139 3.03 10.62 6.11
C ARG A 139 1.65 10.20 5.60
N TYR A 140 0.87 11.18 5.16
CA TYR A 140 -0.31 10.88 4.35
C TYR A 140 0.13 10.28 3.00
N THR A 141 -0.22 9.02 2.77
CA THR A 141 -0.06 8.35 1.47
C THR A 141 -1.37 8.39 0.70
N MET A 142 -1.33 8.10 -0.60
CA MET A 142 -2.55 7.99 -1.41
C MET A 142 -3.51 6.91 -0.88
N GLY A 143 -2.95 5.79 -0.38
CA GLY A 143 -3.74 4.77 0.32
C GLY A 143 -4.42 5.34 1.57
N ARG A 144 -3.70 6.14 2.37
CA ARG A 144 -4.28 6.76 3.56
C ARG A 144 -5.38 7.76 3.22
N VAL A 145 -5.20 8.59 2.18
CA VAL A 145 -6.23 9.52 1.72
C VAL A 145 -7.49 8.77 1.26
N ALA A 146 -7.33 7.72 0.46
CA ALA A 146 -8.45 6.88 0.03
C ALA A 146 -9.18 6.28 1.24
N LEU A 147 -8.43 5.80 2.24
CA LEU A 147 -8.99 5.22 3.46
C LEU A 147 -9.78 6.23 4.30
N GLU A 148 -9.28 7.47 4.46
CA GLU A 148 -10.03 8.50 5.21
C GLU A 148 -11.30 8.94 4.48
N VAL A 149 -11.21 9.14 3.16
CA VAL A 149 -12.37 9.55 2.36
C VAL A 149 -13.46 8.48 2.37
N SER A 150 -13.08 7.19 2.43
CA SER A 150 -14.01 6.07 2.48
C SER A 150 -14.95 6.09 3.68
N ARG A 151 -14.55 6.76 4.77
CA ARG A 151 -15.33 6.88 6.02
C ARG A 151 -16.55 7.79 5.88
N PHE A 152 -16.55 8.67 4.89
CA PHE A 152 -17.67 9.58 4.61
C PHE A 152 -18.61 9.03 3.53
N GLY A 153 -18.22 7.93 2.86
CA GLY A 153 -19.00 7.29 1.81
C GLY A 153 -19.84 6.11 2.33
N ASN A 154 -20.86 5.74 1.57
CA ASN A 154 -21.60 4.49 1.79
C ASN A 154 -20.80 3.33 1.16
N LEU A 155 -20.04 2.56 1.97
CA LEU A 155 -19.14 1.48 1.52
C LEU A 155 -19.84 0.25 0.92
N LYS A 156 -21.09 0.37 0.44
CA LYS A 156 -21.74 -0.69 -0.37
C LYS A 156 -20.97 -0.98 -1.66
N LYS A 157 -20.14 -0.05 -2.13
CA LYS A 157 -19.23 -0.23 -3.26
C LYS A 157 -17.79 0.08 -2.83
N PRO A 158 -16.78 -0.61 -3.39
CA PRO A 158 -15.38 -0.25 -3.17
C PRO A 158 -15.14 1.20 -3.58
N LEU A 159 -14.31 1.91 -2.80
CA LEU A 159 -13.81 3.24 -3.15
C LEU A 159 -12.41 3.11 -3.74
N SER A 160 -12.14 3.79 -4.84
CA SER A 160 -10.81 3.88 -5.43
C SER A 160 -10.31 5.32 -5.51
N LEU A 161 -9.02 5.50 -5.22
CA LEU A 161 -8.26 6.69 -5.58
C LEU A 161 -7.28 6.28 -6.67
N THR A 162 -7.45 6.83 -7.87
CA THR A 162 -6.69 6.47 -9.07
C THR A 162 -5.88 7.67 -9.56
N ILE A 163 -4.63 7.44 -9.92
CA ILE A 163 -3.79 8.38 -10.67
C ILE A 163 -3.82 7.96 -12.14
N ALA A 164 -4.34 8.83 -13.00
CA ALA A 164 -4.48 8.55 -14.43
C ALA A 164 -4.21 9.80 -15.28
N PRO A 165 -3.87 9.64 -16.56
CA PRO A 165 -3.94 10.72 -17.52
C PRO A 165 -5.35 11.34 -17.54
N VAL A 166 -5.46 12.65 -17.73
CA VAL A 166 -6.75 13.35 -17.72
C VAL A 166 -7.69 12.84 -18.82
N ASP A 167 -7.16 12.53 -19.99
CA ASP A 167 -7.88 11.95 -21.14
C ASP A 167 -8.33 10.49 -20.89
N ARG A 168 -7.81 9.84 -19.84
CA ARG A 168 -8.15 8.48 -19.41
C ARG A 168 -8.74 8.45 -18.00
N ARG A 169 -9.40 9.54 -17.60
CA ARG A 169 -10.13 9.62 -16.33
C ARG A 169 -11.10 8.43 -16.19
N PRO A 170 -11.14 7.74 -15.03
CA PRO A 170 -12.13 6.70 -14.78
C PRO A 170 -13.57 7.24 -14.86
N ALA A 171 -14.49 6.46 -15.43
CA ALA A 171 -15.91 6.80 -15.46
C ALA A 171 -16.46 7.02 -14.04
N ASP A 172 -17.41 7.95 -13.91
CA ASP A 172 -18.09 8.30 -12.64
C ASP A 172 -17.14 8.64 -11.48
N SER A 173 -15.94 9.12 -11.78
CA SER A 173 -14.97 9.56 -10.76
C SER A 173 -14.99 11.07 -10.56
N MET A 174 -14.72 11.54 -9.35
CA MET A 174 -14.54 12.95 -9.00
C MET A 174 -13.04 13.30 -8.98
N PRO A 175 -12.59 14.37 -9.67
CA PRO A 175 -11.21 14.81 -9.58
C PRO A 175 -10.94 15.39 -8.18
N LEU A 176 -9.77 15.04 -7.62
CA LEU A 176 -9.30 15.54 -6.32
C LEU A 176 -8.33 16.72 -6.46
N THR A 177 -7.93 17.03 -7.69
CA THR A 177 -7.09 18.18 -8.04
C THR A 177 -7.81 18.99 -9.12
N PRO A 178 -7.64 20.32 -9.16
CA PRO A 178 -8.05 21.12 -10.31
C PRO A 178 -7.49 20.52 -11.61
N ILE A 179 -8.27 20.57 -12.67
CA ILE A 179 -7.85 20.17 -14.02
C ILE A 179 -7.96 21.40 -14.90
N ASP A 180 -6.82 21.92 -15.31
CA ASP A 180 -6.67 23.00 -16.27
C ASP A 180 -6.13 22.48 -17.61
N GLN A 181 -5.84 23.41 -18.53
CA GLN A 181 -5.35 23.07 -19.88
C GLN A 181 -3.95 22.44 -19.88
N GLU A 182 -3.13 22.66 -18.83
CA GLU A 182 -1.77 22.12 -18.74
C GLU A 182 -1.70 20.79 -17.98
N THR A 183 -2.79 20.45 -17.27
CA THR A 183 -2.87 19.26 -16.43
C THR A 183 -2.88 17.98 -17.27
N LYS A 184 -1.78 17.22 -17.22
CA LYS A 184 -1.66 15.93 -17.95
C LYS A 184 -2.14 14.72 -17.15
N TRP A 185 -2.02 14.76 -15.83
CA TRP A 185 -2.38 13.68 -14.90
C TRP A 185 -3.22 14.24 -13.76
N GLY A 186 -4.22 13.47 -13.34
CA GLY A 186 -5.10 13.82 -12.22
C GLY A 186 -5.21 12.70 -11.20
N ALA A 187 -5.62 13.08 -9.98
CA ALA A 187 -6.08 12.16 -8.96
C ALA A 187 -7.61 12.10 -9.00
N PHE A 188 -8.17 10.89 -9.04
CA PHE A 188 -9.58 10.66 -9.25
C PHE A 188 -10.13 9.72 -8.19
N LEU A 189 -11.22 10.12 -7.55
CA LEU A 189 -11.96 9.35 -6.56
C LEU A 189 -13.18 8.73 -7.21
N GLY A 190 -13.37 7.42 -7.16
CA GLY A 190 -14.53 6.77 -7.77
C GLY A 190 -14.93 5.48 -7.08
N SER A 191 -16.04 4.88 -7.51
CA SER A 191 -16.52 3.60 -6.96
C SER A 191 -16.32 2.39 -7.89
N SER A 192 -15.58 2.57 -8.99
CA SER A 192 -15.40 1.53 -10.01
C SER A 192 -14.15 0.70 -9.73
N LEU A 193 -14.36 -0.62 -9.62
CA LEU A 193 -13.35 -1.60 -9.99
C LEU A 193 -13.26 -1.53 -11.52
N ALA A 194 -12.38 -0.68 -12.06
CA ALA A 194 -12.15 -0.64 -13.51
C ALA A 194 -12.10 -2.07 -14.08
N GLU A 195 -12.93 -2.30 -15.10
CA GLU A 195 -13.03 -3.56 -15.85
C GLU A 195 -11.68 -3.98 -16.47
#